data_AF-A0A7H9DRK7-F1
#
_entry.id   AF-A0A7H9DRK7-F1
#
_cell.length_a   1.000
_cell.length_b   1.000
_cell.length_c   1.000
_cell.angle_alpha   90.00
_cell.angle_beta   90.00
_cell.angle_gamma   90.00
#
_symmetry.space_group_name_H-M   'P 1'
#
loop_
_entity.id
_entity.type
_entity.pdbx_description
1 polymer ?
#
loop_
_entity_poly.entity_id
_entity_poly.type
_entity_poly.pdbx_seq_one_letter_code
_entity_poly.pdbx_strand_id
1 'polypeptide(L)'
;MVNLTATANHNSYFIVSDRMGRFEKDDLSKGMTIIDQYDYKNNRYQHSFYFYHQPQQTMQQFMAYQNYLIGIVDNQLWMYKIKDIKK
;
A
#
# COMPACT_ATOMS: atom_id res chain seq x y z
N MET A 1 3.71 20.17 -1.19
CA MET A 1 4.03 18.90 -1.86
C MET A 1 3.12 17.85 -1.22
N VAL A 2 2.02 17.48 -1.89
CA VAL A 2 1.02 16.53 -1.35
C VAL A 2 1.50 15.13 -1.73
N ASN A 3 1.61 14.23 -0.75
CA ASN A 3 2.10 12.85 -0.92
C ASN A 3 1.45 12.18 -2.15
N LEU A 4 2.24 11.96 -3.21
CA LEU A 4 1.84 11.27 -4.45
C LEU A 4 1.46 9.79 -4.24
N THR A 5 1.56 9.31 -3.01
CA THR A 5 1.44 7.90 -2.60
C THR A 5 0.48 7.73 -1.42
N ALA A 6 -0.65 8.44 -1.44
CA ALA A 6 -1.75 8.24 -0.50
C ALA A 6 -3.09 8.16 -1.25
N THR A 7 -3.99 7.28 -0.81
CA THR A 7 -5.34 7.14 -1.39
C THR A 7 -6.37 6.90 -0.28
N ALA A 8 -7.59 7.35 -0.54
CA ALA A 8 -8.73 7.16 0.34
C ALA A 8 -9.73 6.20 -0.30
N ASN A 9 -10.33 5.33 0.51
CA ASN A 9 -11.46 4.52 0.05
C ASN A 9 -12.34 4.12 1.24
N HIS A 10 -13.64 4.37 1.14
CA HIS A 10 -14.62 4.19 2.21
C HIS A 10 -14.23 4.88 3.53
N ASN A 11 -13.86 4.09 4.55
CA ASN A 11 -13.46 4.56 5.90
C ASN A 11 -11.94 4.44 6.12
N SER A 12 -11.18 4.13 5.07
CA SER A 12 -9.75 3.85 5.14
C SER A 12 -8.93 4.88 4.37
N TYR A 13 -7.85 5.37 4.98
CA TYR A 13 -6.73 5.98 4.26
C TYR A 13 -5.60 4.97 4.16
N PHE A 14 -5.01 4.88 2.98
CA PHE A 14 -3.85 4.07 2.70
C PHE A 14 -2.70 5.00 2.34
N ILE A 15 -1.52 4.77 2.88
CA ILE A 15 -0.33 5.59 2.67
C ILE A 15 0.85 4.66 2.43
N VAL A 16 1.67 4.93 1.42
CA VAL A 16 2.95 4.22 1.26
C VAL A 16 3.86 4.59 2.42
N SER A 17 4.31 3.57 3.14
CA SER A 17 5.15 3.73 4.31
C SER A 17 6.63 3.81 3.92
N ASP A 18 7.34 4.75 4.51
CA ASP A 18 8.81 4.82 4.49
C ASP A 18 9.45 3.94 5.57
N ARG A 19 8.62 3.32 6.42
CA ARG A 19 9.07 2.52 7.56
C ARG A 19 9.50 1.14 7.08
N MET A 20 10.80 0.93 6.96
CA MET A 20 11.35 -0.42 6.93
C MET A 20 10.92 -1.18 8.20
N GLY A 21 10.42 -2.41 8.02
CA GLY A 21 10.09 -3.26 9.16
C GLY A 21 11.33 -3.47 10.04
N ARG A 22 11.18 -3.46 11.36
CA ARG A 22 12.29 -3.61 12.34
C ARG A 22 13.20 -4.84 12.07
N PHE A 23 12.69 -5.84 11.37
CA PHE A 23 13.38 -7.10 11.06
C PHE A 23 13.75 -7.25 9.59
N GLU A 24 13.58 -6.20 8.78
CA GLU A 24 13.92 -6.23 7.37
C GLU A 24 15.35 -5.76 7.16
N LYS A 25 16.15 -6.61 6.51
CA LYS A 25 17.40 -6.16 5.88
C LYS A 25 17.04 -5.23 4.72
N ASP A 26 17.72 -4.11 4.68
CA ASP A 26 17.60 -2.98 3.74
C ASP A 26 17.86 -3.42 2.30
N ASP A 27 16.88 -4.11 1.72
CA ASP A 27 17.01 -4.72 0.43
C ASP A 27 15.84 -4.29 -0.44
N LEU A 28 16.05 -3.14 -1.08
CA LEU A 28 15.21 -2.58 -2.15
C LEU A 28 14.92 -3.60 -3.28
N SER A 29 15.65 -4.73 -3.34
CA SER A 29 15.44 -5.79 -4.32
C SER A 29 14.22 -6.68 -4.04
N LYS A 30 13.55 -6.58 -2.89
CA LYS A 30 12.53 -7.57 -2.50
C LYS A 30 11.18 -7.49 -3.23
N GLY A 31 10.97 -6.51 -4.11
CA GLY A 31 9.75 -6.44 -4.91
C GLY A 31 8.51 -6.22 -4.04
N MET A 32 8.57 -5.24 -3.13
CA MET A 32 7.43 -4.90 -2.31
C MET A 32 7.43 -3.43 -1.91
N THR A 33 6.23 -2.89 -1.76
CA THR A 33 5.96 -1.58 -1.19
C THR A 33 5.12 -1.76 0.08
N ILE A 34 5.51 -1.13 1.18
CA ILE A 34 4.76 -1.18 2.44
C ILE A 34 3.63 -0.16 2.38
N ILE A 35 2.42 -0.56 2.72
CA ILE A 35 1.25 0.31 2.79
C ILE A 35 0.70 0.30 4.21
N ASP A 36 0.60 1.47 4.83
CA ASP A 36 -0.06 1.69 6.10
C ASP A 36 -1.55 2.00 5.87
N GLN A 37 -2.43 1.31 6.60
CA GLN A 37 -3.86 1.57 6.64
C GLN A 37 -4.24 2.30 7.93
N TYR A 38 -5.02 3.37 7.77
CA TYR A 38 -5.61 4.15 8.85
C TYR A 38 -7.13 4.16 8.72
N ASP A 39 -7.82 4.01 9.83
CA ASP A 39 -9.24 4.35 9.95
C ASP A 39 -9.34 5.84 10.24
N TYR A 40 -9.72 6.62 9.23
CA TYR A 40 -9.73 8.08 9.36
C TYR A 40 -10.90 8.59 10.19
N LYS A 41 -12.01 7.84 10.27
CA LYS A 41 -13.16 8.24 11.08
C LYS A 41 -12.82 8.21 12.56
N ASN A 42 -12.02 7.23 12.96
CA ASN A 42 -11.57 7.06 14.34
C ASN A 42 -10.14 7.56 14.59
N ASN A 43 -9.53 8.22 13.59
CA ASN A 43 -8.14 8.69 13.59
C ASN A 43 -7.14 7.65 14.15
N ARG A 44 -7.28 6.39 13.70
CA ARG A 44 -6.57 5.24 14.29
C ARG A 44 -5.82 4.47 13.23
N TYR A 45 -4.55 4.20 13.49
CA TYR A 45 -3.76 3.24 12.73
C TYR A 45 -4.36 1.83 12.86
N GLN A 46 -4.52 1.13 11.74
CA GLN A 46 -5.07 -0.23 11.70
C GLN A 46 -3.93 -1.25 11.64
N HIS A 47 -3.19 -1.26 10.54
CA HIS A 47 -2.06 -2.17 10.30
C HIS A 47 -1.28 -1.72 9.05
N SER A 48 -0.09 -2.29 8.84
CA SER A 48 0.68 -2.22 7.59
C SER A 48 0.56 -3.55 6.86
N PHE A 49 0.63 -3.52 5.54
CA PHE A 49 0.72 -4.72 4.70
C PHE A 49 1.64 -4.49 3.50
N TYR A 50 2.09 -5.59 2.90
CA TYR A 50 2.94 -5.54 1.71
C TYR A 50 2.09 -5.57 0.44
N PHE A 51 2.35 -4.61 -0.44
CA PHE A 51 1.98 -4.68 -1.84
C PHE A 51 3.15 -5.27 -2.61
N TYR A 52 3.05 -6.55 -2.95
CA TYR A 52 4.09 -7.22 -3.72
C TYR A 52 4.06 -6.77 -5.19
N HIS A 53 5.23 -6.75 -5.80
CA HIS A 53 5.44 -6.55 -7.22
C HIS A 53 6.78 -7.18 -7.59
N GLN A 54 7.28 -7.03 -8.83
CA GLN A 54 8.53 -7.70 -9.14
C GLN A 54 9.72 -7.01 -8.46
N PRO A 55 10.74 -7.80 -8.06
CA PRO A 55 12.04 -7.28 -7.66
C PRO A 55 12.53 -6.17 -8.59
N GLN A 56 13.19 -5.16 -8.03
CA GLN A 56 13.83 -4.05 -8.76
C GLN A 56 12.85 -3.12 -9.50
N GLN A 57 11.54 -3.33 -9.38
CA GLN A 57 10.55 -2.38 -9.89
C GLN A 57 10.16 -1.35 -8.85
N THR A 58 9.71 -0.17 -9.30
CA THR A 58 9.27 0.91 -8.41
C THR A 58 7.79 1.19 -8.60
N MET A 59 7.04 1.24 -7.49
CA MET A 59 5.67 1.73 -7.50
C MET A 59 5.64 3.24 -7.70
N GLN A 60 5.02 3.68 -8.79
CA GLN A 60 4.93 5.10 -9.16
C GLN A 60 3.63 5.74 -8.68
N GLN A 61 2.55 4.95 -8.68
CA GLN A 61 1.23 5.39 -8.24
C GLN A 61 0.47 4.22 -7.62
N PHE A 62 -0.40 4.53 -6.67
CA PHE A 62 -1.36 3.56 -6.17
C PHE A 62 -2.71 4.19 -5.86
N MET A 63 -3.76 3.40 -5.93
CA MET A 63 -5.11 3.80 -5.58
C MET A 63 -5.88 2.64 -4.95
N ALA A 64 -6.84 2.99 -4.10
CA ALA A 64 -7.83 2.07 -3.59
C ALA A 64 -9.18 2.41 -4.22
N TYR A 65 -9.84 1.42 -4.80
CA TYR A 65 -11.15 1.60 -5.43
C TYR A 65 -12.04 0.40 -5.15
N GLN A 66 -13.18 0.62 -4.51
CA GLN A 66 -14.08 -0.44 -4.06
C GLN A 66 -13.35 -1.44 -3.14
N ASN A 67 -13.21 -2.70 -3.56
CA ASN A 67 -12.44 -3.72 -2.85
C ASN A 67 -11.12 -4.04 -3.56
N TYR A 68 -10.59 -3.12 -4.36
CA TYR A 68 -9.33 -3.28 -5.06
C TYR A 68 -8.27 -2.29 -4.58
N LEU A 69 -7.04 -2.78 -4.50
CA LEU A 69 -5.83 -1.96 -4.46
C LEU A 69 -5.14 -2.10 -5.82
N ILE A 70 -4.86 -0.97 -6.45
CA ILE A 70 -4.32 -0.89 -7.79
C ILE A 70 -3.01 -0.10 -7.72
N GLY A 71 -1.94 -0.67 -8.26
CA GLY A 71 -0.63 -0.02 -8.34
C GLY A 71 -0.16 0.07 -9.79
N ILE A 72 0.39 1.22 -10.17
CA ILE A 72 1.21 1.37 -11.37
C ILE A 72 2.65 1.17 -10.93
N VAL A 73 3.24 0.06 -11.39
CA VAL A 73 4.61 -0.34 -11.07
C VAL A 73 5.38 -0.40 -12.37
N ASP A 74 6.26 0.57 -12.59
CA ASP A 74 6.90 0.85 -13.88
C ASP A 74 5.90 0.85 -15.05
N ASN A 75 5.93 -0.19 -15.88
CA ASN A 75 5.08 -0.34 -17.07
C ASN A 75 3.97 -1.39 -16.87
N GLN A 76 3.67 -1.76 -15.62
CA GLN A 76 2.71 -2.80 -15.28
C GLN A 76 1.63 -2.28 -14.35
N LEU A 77 0.41 -2.81 -14.56
CA LEU A 77 -0.71 -2.62 -13.65
C LEU A 77 -0.81 -3.83 -12.73
N TRP A 78 -0.75 -3.57 -11.43
CA TRP A 78 -0.92 -4.57 -10.37
C TRP A 78 -2.25 -4.36 -9.68
N MET A 79 -3.02 -5.44 -9.52
CA MET A 79 -4.35 -5.38 -8.90
C MET A 79 -4.51 -6.46 -7.84
N TYR A 80 -4.79 -6.04 -6.62
CA TYR A 80 -5.12 -6.91 -5.50
C TYR A 80 -6.59 -6.72 -5.12
N LYS A 81 -7.30 -7.82 -4.85
CA LYS A 81 -8.63 -7.77 -4.27
C LYS A 81 -8.51 -7.89 -2.75
N ILE A 82 -8.92 -6.87 -2.03
CA ILE A 82 -9.05 -6.89 -0.57
C ILE A 82 -10.22 -7.81 -0.23
N LYS A 83 -9.95 -8.90 0.49
CA LYS A 83 -11.03 -9.70 1.08
C LYS A 83 -11.54 -8.98 2.31
N ASP A 84 -12.84 -8.76 2.38
CA ASP A 84 -13.48 -8.41 3.64
C ASP A 84 -13.23 -9.56 4.62
N ILE A 85 -12.44 -9.30 5.65
CA ILE A 85 -12.37 -10.20 6.80
C ILE A 85 -13.69 -9.97 7.54
N LYS A 86 -14.73 -10.75 7.18
CA LYS A 86 -15.95 -10.82 8.00
C LYS A 86 -15.51 -11.25 9.39
N LYS A 87 -15.75 -10.38 10.38
CA LYS A 87 -15.64 -10.70 11.80
C LYS A 87 -16.70 -11.72 12.21
#